data_AF-A0A0H3DPT9-F1
#
_entry.id   AF-A0A0H3DPT9-F1
#
_cell.length_a   1.000
_cell.length_b   1.000
_cell.length_c   1.000
_cell.angle_alpha   90.00
_cell.angle_beta   90.00
_cell.angle_gamma   90.00
#
_symmetry.space_group_name_H-M   'P 1'
#
loop_
_entity.id
_entity.type
_entity.pdbx_description
1 polymer ?
#
loop_
_entity_poly.entity_id
_entity_poly.type
_entity_poly.pdbx_seq_one_letter_code
_entity_poly.pdbx_strand_id
1 'polypeptide(L)'
;MVNLANASTFSEEELAVIAKNKDWKHNFEQFEKDFVKQALSPKTLGLIDVYNLLSGFKQSVQNTVNLMNQLQAEINAANAVFPVSDSTKIPKVSQKLFGLLGDGFFPQLHPKGLKIADNIAALFDQYNLKSIALKNFDLNLERKNDIVIQGKVCYSFSIQMDFATIYEGDGSTIDLQFALNASTTNFANLTDLQDSFWQSGKDLNTQLFWKPSVHKLISNGTNDLTTLAQTALGDSLFDTKVNLTESVIEINNQTDVATKFREKVLNPFKQEREKAHAEHVEKLRKLEEERKLQEAEAKAKAEEVKKLEAEREAFNKSLTAASEFKQYWSKKNKDVTDKKQLAEALKISLEADRNRTFSFLIAGFRTAIDWYYNAKKENNDAKQKAFGSQGIQFPKDGLNGIYMSDWLRGELTSKSNINLKIKELKVQNKIESPTINWIDGVGIKQDKANPFNYRFEVDIKYTGGYQLYGFYAFAALFTKFPSSWSGEMNLKFIVDGSIPVYTVAKKDYPGSLFQFNDKDELLFTLYVKEQISFADPNFMNLLRGQNLHDLELVTGATKPPVVDLASYLHFVLLSA
;
A
#
# COMPACT_ATOMS: atom_id res chain seq x y z
N MET A 1 -34.39 20.03 -96.63
CA MET A 1 -34.77 18.81 -95.91
C MET A 1 -33.61 17.83 -96.06
N VAL A 2 -32.80 17.66 -95.02
CA VAL A 2 -31.70 16.70 -95.01
C VAL A 2 -32.27 15.37 -94.55
N ASN A 3 -32.02 14.34 -95.34
CA ASN A 3 -32.52 12.98 -95.14
C ASN A 3 -31.78 12.36 -93.93
N LEU A 4 -32.42 12.37 -92.75
CA LEU A 4 -31.94 11.77 -91.50
C LEU A 4 -32.28 10.26 -91.45
N ALA A 5 -31.86 9.51 -92.47
CA ALA A 5 -32.01 8.06 -92.48
C ALA A 5 -30.64 7.41 -92.28
N ASN A 6 -30.60 6.51 -91.29
CA ASN A 6 -29.51 5.60 -90.91
C ASN A 6 -28.41 6.17 -89.99
N ALA A 7 -28.81 6.57 -88.78
CA ALA A 7 -27.97 6.31 -87.62
C ALA A 7 -28.03 4.81 -87.32
N SER A 8 -26.90 4.14 -87.21
CA SER A 8 -26.79 2.71 -86.90
C SER A 8 -27.38 2.39 -85.52
N THR A 9 -28.65 2.02 -85.50
CA THR A 9 -29.35 1.54 -84.30
C THR A 9 -28.95 0.11 -83.99
N PHE A 10 -28.61 -0.19 -82.73
CA PHE A 10 -28.40 -1.56 -82.23
C PHE A 10 -29.60 -2.46 -82.55
N SER A 11 -29.36 -3.75 -82.83
CA SER A 11 -30.44 -4.65 -83.23
C SER A 11 -31.41 -4.94 -82.08
N GLU A 12 -32.69 -5.17 -82.41
CA GLU A 12 -33.69 -5.56 -81.39
C GLU A 12 -33.31 -6.86 -80.67
N GLU A 13 -32.60 -7.76 -81.35
CA GLU A 13 -32.08 -9.01 -80.79
C GLU A 13 -31.02 -8.75 -79.71
N GLU A 14 -30.01 -7.91 -79.98
CA GLU A 14 -28.98 -7.53 -79.00
C GLU A 14 -29.62 -6.85 -77.77
N LEU A 15 -30.57 -5.94 -78.00
CA LEU A 15 -31.29 -5.25 -76.92
C LEU A 15 -32.12 -6.22 -76.08
N ALA A 16 -32.79 -7.20 -76.72
CA ALA A 16 -33.58 -8.21 -76.03
C ALA A 16 -32.72 -9.18 -75.20
N VAL A 17 -31.52 -9.53 -75.69
CA VAL A 17 -30.56 -10.37 -74.95
C VAL A 17 -30.13 -9.67 -73.67
N ILE A 18 -29.72 -8.41 -73.76
CA ILE A 18 -29.29 -7.60 -72.61
C ILE A 18 -30.42 -7.43 -71.60
N ALA A 19 -31.65 -7.16 -72.05
CA ALA A 19 -32.79 -6.96 -71.16
C ALA A 19 -33.15 -8.21 -70.34
N LYS A 20 -32.93 -9.42 -70.88
CA LYS A 20 -33.30 -10.69 -70.23
C LYS A 20 -32.18 -11.31 -69.41
N ASN A 21 -30.93 -11.09 -69.78
CA ASN A 21 -29.81 -11.84 -69.21
C ASN A 21 -29.25 -11.16 -67.95
N LYS A 22 -29.81 -11.54 -66.79
CA LYS A 22 -29.43 -11.07 -65.46
C LYS A 22 -28.47 -12.01 -64.73
N ASP A 23 -27.93 -13.04 -65.38
CA ASP A 23 -26.88 -13.88 -64.80
C ASP A 23 -25.51 -13.23 -64.98
N TRP A 24 -25.23 -12.29 -64.10
CA TRP A 24 -24.03 -11.47 -64.10
C TRP A 24 -22.73 -12.27 -64.10
N LYS A 25 -22.72 -13.40 -63.39
CA LYS A 25 -21.53 -14.24 -63.29
C LYS A 25 -21.29 -14.93 -64.62
N HIS A 26 -22.33 -15.54 -65.18
CA HIS A 26 -22.23 -16.20 -66.48
C HIS A 26 -21.82 -15.22 -67.59
N ASN A 27 -22.38 -14.02 -67.60
CA ASN A 27 -22.02 -12.96 -68.55
C ASN A 27 -20.54 -12.62 -68.48
N PHE A 28 -20.01 -12.40 -67.28
CA PHE A 28 -18.60 -12.06 -67.12
C PHE A 28 -17.68 -13.22 -67.48
N GLU A 29 -18.02 -14.46 -67.08
CA GLU A 29 -17.27 -15.65 -67.49
C GLU A 29 -17.23 -15.82 -69.02
N GLN A 30 -18.30 -15.42 -69.71
CA GLN A 30 -18.35 -15.42 -71.17
C GLN A 30 -17.40 -14.37 -71.75
N PHE A 31 -17.40 -13.14 -71.22
CA PHE A 31 -16.43 -12.13 -71.59
C PHE A 31 -14.98 -12.61 -71.38
N GLU A 32 -14.68 -13.19 -70.21
CA GLU A 32 -13.34 -13.73 -69.96
C GLU A 32 -12.96 -14.75 -71.03
N LYS A 33 -13.83 -15.73 -71.32
CA LYS A 33 -13.60 -16.76 -72.37
C LYS A 33 -13.31 -16.17 -73.74
N ASP A 34 -14.06 -15.16 -74.15
CA ASP A 34 -13.96 -14.56 -75.48
C ASP A 34 -12.66 -13.74 -75.63
N PHE A 35 -12.12 -13.22 -74.53
CA PHE A 35 -10.95 -12.34 -74.51
C PHE A 35 -9.68 -12.92 -73.84
N VAL A 36 -9.66 -14.18 -73.35
CA VAL A 36 -8.50 -14.83 -72.67
C VAL A 36 -7.18 -14.73 -73.45
N LYS A 37 -7.22 -14.69 -74.79
CA LYS A 37 -6.03 -14.72 -75.66
C LYS A 37 -5.91 -13.52 -76.59
N GLN A 38 -6.76 -12.50 -76.42
CA GLN A 38 -6.80 -11.33 -77.29
C GLN A 38 -6.25 -10.10 -76.55
N ALA A 39 -5.48 -9.27 -77.24
CA ALA A 39 -5.15 -7.94 -76.72
C ALA A 39 -6.45 -7.11 -76.69
N LEU A 40 -6.98 -6.87 -75.50
CA LEU A 40 -8.20 -6.08 -75.28
C LEU A 40 -8.04 -4.69 -75.89
N SER A 41 -8.82 -4.36 -76.92
CA SER A 41 -8.86 -3.04 -77.56
C SER A 41 -10.28 -2.47 -77.50
N PRO A 42 -10.48 -1.19 -77.15
CA PRO A 42 -11.80 -0.56 -77.19
C PRO A 42 -12.52 -0.75 -78.52
N LYS A 43 -11.77 -0.70 -79.64
CA LYS A 43 -12.31 -0.81 -81.01
C LYS A 43 -12.82 -2.22 -81.37
N THR A 44 -12.50 -3.24 -80.57
CA THR A 44 -12.94 -4.62 -80.80
C THR A 44 -14.12 -5.02 -79.92
N LEU A 45 -14.59 -4.16 -79.03
CA LEU A 45 -15.70 -4.46 -78.13
C LEU A 45 -17.05 -4.11 -78.78
N GLY A 46 -17.94 -5.09 -78.85
CA GLY A 46 -19.35 -4.93 -79.20
C GLY A 46 -20.22 -4.53 -78.00
N LEU A 47 -21.52 -4.30 -78.24
CA LEU A 47 -22.47 -3.92 -77.18
C LEU A 47 -22.59 -5.01 -76.11
N ILE A 48 -22.71 -6.27 -76.53
CA ILE A 48 -22.81 -7.43 -75.63
C ILE A 48 -21.49 -7.65 -74.87
N ASP A 49 -20.34 -7.45 -75.53
CA ASP A 49 -19.03 -7.59 -74.88
C ASP A 49 -18.86 -6.59 -73.73
N VAL A 50 -19.26 -5.33 -73.96
CA VAL A 50 -19.24 -4.30 -72.91
C VAL A 50 -20.21 -4.65 -71.77
N TYR A 51 -21.42 -5.10 -72.09
CA TYR A 51 -22.39 -5.54 -71.07
C TYR A 51 -21.84 -6.70 -70.22
N ASN A 52 -21.21 -7.67 -70.87
CA ASN A 52 -20.61 -8.82 -70.22
C ASN A 52 -19.39 -8.42 -69.37
N LEU A 53 -18.54 -7.51 -69.86
CA LEU A 53 -17.45 -6.91 -69.08
C LEU A 53 -17.99 -6.20 -67.83
N LEU A 54 -18.96 -5.30 -67.98
CA LEU A 54 -19.52 -4.53 -66.86
C LEU A 54 -20.28 -5.43 -65.86
N SER A 55 -20.79 -6.58 -66.29
CA SER A 55 -21.38 -7.59 -65.38
C SER A 55 -20.35 -8.09 -64.35
N GLY A 56 -19.05 -8.05 -64.68
CA GLY A 56 -17.95 -8.41 -63.79
C GLY A 56 -17.82 -7.53 -62.54
N PHE A 57 -18.41 -6.33 -62.54
CA PHE A 57 -18.47 -5.50 -61.33
C PHE A 57 -19.15 -6.24 -60.17
N LYS A 58 -20.14 -7.09 -60.41
CA LYS A 58 -20.78 -7.86 -59.32
C LYS A 58 -19.75 -8.71 -58.57
N GLN A 59 -19.00 -9.53 -59.32
CA GLN A 59 -18.00 -10.40 -58.73
C GLN A 59 -16.90 -9.58 -58.06
N SER A 60 -16.49 -8.49 -58.70
CA SER A 60 -15.44 -7.65 -58.17
C SER A 60 -15.80 -7.00 -56.83
N VAL A 61 -16.97 -6.37 -56.78
CA VAL A 61 -17.51 -5.75 -55.57
C VAL A 61 -17.67 -6.79 -54.47
N GLN A 62 -18.20 -7.98 -54.80
CA GLN A 62 -18.36 -9.06 -53.85
C GLN A 62 -17.02 -9.54 -53.29
N ASN A 63 -15.99 -9.67 -54.13
CA ASN A 63 -14.64 -10.05 -53.71
C ASN A 63 -14.04 -8.98 -52.78
N THR A 64 -14.15 -7.70 -53.13
CA THR A 64 -13.69 -6.59 -52.27
C THR A 64 -14.40 -6.58 -50.93
N VAL A 65 -15.73 -6.76 -50.90
CA VAL A 65 -16.54 -6.85 -49.67
C VAL A 65 -16.09 -8.02 -48.80
N ASN A 66 -15.88 -9.20 -49.41
CA ASN A 66 -15.41 -10.39 -48.70
C ASN A 66 -14.01 -10.16 -48.10
N LEU A 67 -13.09 -9.57 -48.88
CA LEU A 67 -11.75 -9.24 -48.44
C LEU A 67 -11.77 -8.22 -47.28
N MET A 68 -12.58 -7.17 -47.36
CA MET A 68 -12.74 -6.20 -46.29
C MET A 68 -13.22 -6.86 -44.99
N ASN A 69 -14.23 -7.75 -45.06
CA ASN A 69 -14.70 -8.49 -43.90
C ASN A 69 -13.61 -9.41 -43.32
N GLN A 70 -12.87 -10.10 -44.18
CA GLN A 70 -11.76 -10.97 -43.76
C GLN A 70 -10.67 -10.17 -43.03
N LEU A 71 -10.17 -9.09 -43.65
CA LEU A 71 -9.13 -8.26 -43.06
C LEU A 71 -9.60 -7.60 -41.76
N GLN A 72 -10.88 -7.25 -41.66
CA GLN A 72 -11.45 -6.73 -40.43
C GLN A 72 -11.50 -7.77 -39.32
N ALA A 73 -11.84 -9.03 -39.62
CA ALA A 73 -11.76 -10.11 -38.66
C ALA A 73 -10.32 -10.34 -38.17
N GLU A 74 -9.33 -10.28 -39.08
CA GLU A 74 -7.91 -10.40 -38.74
C GLU A 74 -7.42 -9.25 -37.82
N ILE A 75 -7.83 -8.00 -38.11
CA ILE A 75 -7.53 -6.84 -37.24
C ILE A 75 -8.19 -6.98 -35.86
N ASN A 76 -9.46 -7.43 -35.81
CA ASN A 76 -10.17 -7.63 -34.55
C ASN A 76 -9.49 -8.72 -33.69
N ALA A 77 -9.03 -9.80 -34.32
CA ALA A 77 -8.28 -10.86 -33.64
C ALA A 77 -6.93 -10.34 -33.09
N ALA A 78 -6.23 -9.49 -33.84
CA ALA A 78 -5.00 -8.85 -33.36
C ALA A 78 -5.27 -7.92 -32.16
N ASN A 79 -6.34 -7.11 -32.20
CA ASN A 79 -6.71 -6.24 -31.09
C ASN A 79 -7.12 -7.02 -29.83
N ALA A 80 -7.70 -8.22 -29.98
CA ALA A 80 -8.11 -9.05 -28.85
C ALA A 80 -6.95 -9.54 -27.97
N VAL A 81 -5.71 -9.59 -28.49
CA VAL A 81 -4.50 -9.95 -27.73
C VAL A 81 -4.26 -8.98 -26.56
N PHE A 82 -4.40 -7.68 -26.82
CA PHE A 82 -4.36 -6.64 -25.81
C PHE A 82 -5.17 -5.43 -26.26
N PRO A 83 -6.47 -5.40 -25.91
CA PRO A 83 -7.42 -4.44 -26.45
C PRO A 83 -7.01 -3.00 -26.19
N VAL A 84 -7.03 -2.20 -27.27
CA VAL A 84 -6.99 -0.74 -27.14
C VAL A 84 -8.41 -0.22 -27.01
N SER A 85 -8.66 0.61 -26.00
CA SER A 85 -9.97 1.25 -25.77
C SER A 85 -10.25 2.36 -26.77
N ASP A 86 -9.22 3.05 -27.23
CA ASP A 86 -9.28 4.10 -28.24
C ASP A 86 -9.40 3.48 -29.65
N SER A 87 -10.61 3.54 -30.20
CA SER A 87 -10.95 3.00 -31.51
C SER A 87 -10.17 3.63 -32.66
N THR A 88 -9.65 4.86 -32.48
CA THR A 88 -8.88 5.58 -33.51
C THR A 88 -7.50 4.97 -33.76
N LYS A 89 -7.00 4.17 -32.80
CA LYS A 89 -5.73 3.45 -32.90
C LYS A 89 -5.87 2.10 -33.62
N ILE A 90 -7.09 1.64 -33.87
CA ILE A 90 -7.35 0.42 -34.63
C ILE A 90 -7.28 0.76 -36.13
N PRO A 91 -6.54 0.00 -36.95
CA PRO A 91 -6.45 0.28 -38.38
C PRO A 91 -7.81 0.15 -39.10
N LYS A 92 -8.26 1.23 -39.73
CA LYS A 92 -9.49 1.25 -40.54
C LYS A 92 -9.29 0.51 -41.86
N VAL A 93 -9.82 -0.72 -41.94
CA VAL A 93 -9.61 -1.62 -43.08
C VAL A 93 -9.99 -0.98 -44.40
N SER A 94 -11.16 -0.34 -44.50
CA SER A 94 -11.61 0.28 -45.75
C SER A 94 -10.61 1.33 -46.26
N GLN A 95 -10.24 2.30 -45.42
CA GLN A 95 -9.29 3.36 -45.80
C GLN A 95 -7.91 2.80 -46.17
N LYS A 96 -7.40 1.84 -45.39
CA LYS A 96 -6.07 1.25 -45.61
C LYS A 96 -6.04 0.34 -46.83
N LEU A 97 -7.10 -0.41 -47.10
CA LEU A 97 -7.21 -1.28 -48.28
C LEU A 97 -7.25 -0.44 -49.57
N PHE A 98 -8.13 0.56 -49.64
CA PHE A 98 -8.24 1.41 -50.82
C PHE A 98 -7.00 2.28 -51.05
N GLY A 99 -6.26 2.66 -50.00
CA GLY A 99 -4.96 3.32 -50.15
C GLY A 99 -3.83 2.41 -50.71
N LEU A 100 -4.07 1.10 -50.84
CA LEU A 100 -3.16 0.16 -51.50
C LEU A 100 -3.62 -0.19 -52.93
N LEU A 101 -4.84 0.20 -53.29
CA LEU A 101 -5.41 0.10 -54.64
C LEU A 101 -5.11 1.40 -55.41
N GLY A 102 -5.12 1.34 -56.74
CA GLY A 102 -4.86 2.51 -57.58
C GLY A 102 -5.97 3.56 -57.50
N ASP A 103 -5.66 4.82 -57.82
CA ASP A 103 -6.60 5.95 -57.81
C ASP A 103 -7.81 5.75 -58.76
N GLY A 104 -7.70 4.85 -59.75
CA GLY A 104 -8.76 4.47 -60.68
C GLY A 104 -9.59 3.24 -60.28
N PHE A 105 -9.38 2.66 -59.10
CA PHE A 105 -10.14 1.51 -58.62
C PHE A 105 -11.56 1.90 -58.22
N PHE A 106 -12.57 1.17 -58.70
CA PHE A 106 -13.98 1.39 -58.38
C PHE A 106 -14.72 0.08 -58.08
N PRO A 107 -15.60 0.04 -57.06
CA PRO A 107 -15.97 1.14 -56.17
C PRO A 107 -15.05 1.30 -54.95
N GLN A 108 -14.97 2.53 -54.43
CA GLN A 108 -14.32 2.84 -53.15
C GLN A 108 -15.37 2.85 -52.03
N LEU A 109 -15.42 1.77 -51.25
CA LEU A 109 -16.48 1.51 -50.25
C LEU A 109 -16.22 2.13 -48.86
N HIS A 110 -15.38 3.16 -48.77
CA HIS A 110 -15.16 3.90 -47.52
C HIS A 110 -15.89 5.25 -47.54
N PRO A 111 -16.33 5.81 -46.38
CA PRO A 111 -17.19 7.00 -46.36
C PRO A 111 -16.68 8.23 -47.14
N LYS A 112 -15.37 8.48 -47.12
CA LYS A 112 -14.75 9.55 -47.93
C LYS A 112 -14.72 9.23 -49.43
N GLY A 113 -14.61 7.95 -49.79
CA GLY A 113 -14.72 7.45 -51.17
C GLY A 113 -16.14 7.59 -51.73
N LEU A 114 -17.13 7.64 -50.84
CA LEU A 114 -18.53 7.99 -51.16
C LEU A 114 -18.75 9.51 -51.29
N LYS A 115 -17.70 10.34 -51.14
CA LYS A 115 -17.76 11.81 -51.23
C LYS A 115 -18.82 12.46 -50.33
N ILE A 116 -19.06 11.86 -49.17
CA ILE A 116 -19.93 12.43 -48.13
C ILE A 116 -19.23 13.63 -47.47
N ALA A 117 -19.97 14.66 -47.08
CA ALA A 117 -19.43 15.83 -46.37
C ALA A 117 -18.58 15.45 -45.14
N ASP A 118 -17.50 16.20 -44.91
CA ASP A 118 -16.48 15.88 -43.89
C ASP A 118 -17.04 15.75 -42.48
N ASN A 119 -18.05 16.53 -42.13
CA ASN A 119 -18.72 16.46 -40.83
C ASN A 119 -19.43 15.12 -40.59
N ILE A 120 -20.00 14.51 -41.64
CA ILE A 120 -20.62 13.19 -41.55
C ILE A 120 -19.56 12.10 -41.67
N ALA A 121 -18.55 12.28 -42.54
CA ALA A 121 -17.43 11.34 -42.65
C ALA A 121 -16.64 11.22 -41.34
N ALA A 122 -16.49 12.30 -40.58
CA ALA A 122 -15.85 12.34 -39.27
C ALA A 122 -16.58 11.49 -38.22
N LEU A 123 -17.89 11.25 -38.36
CA LEU A 123 -18.61 10.32 -37.47
C LEU A 123 -17.99 8.93 -37.51
N PHE A 124 -17.48 8.50 -38.66
CA PHE A 124 -16.85 7.18 -38.82
C PHE A 124 -15.41 7.17 -38.32
N ASP A 125 -14.86 8.30 -37.86
CA ASP A 125 -13.47 8.32 -37.45
C ASP A 125 -13.20 7.63 -36.12
N GLN A 126 -14.23 7.57 -35.27
CA GLN A 126 -14.23 6.86 -33.99
C GLN A 126 -14.78 5.43 -34.09
N TYR A 127 -15.07 4.97 -35.31
CA TYR A 127 -15.65 3.64 -35.51
C TYR A 127 -14.80 2.84 -36.48
N ASN A 128 -14.76 1.53 -36.24
CA ASN A 128 -14.15 0.57 -37.13
C ASN A 128 -15.24 -0.18 -37.87
N LEU A 129 -14.94 -0.61 -39.09
CA LEU A 129 -15.84 -1.49 -39.82
C LEU A 129 -16.05 -2.75 -38.96
N LYS A 130 -17.29 -3.19 -38.80
CA LYS A 130 -17.62 -4.47 -38.18
C LYS A 130 -17.97 -5.48 -39.27
N SER A 131 -18.79 -5.04 -40.22
CA SER A 131 -19.16 -5.83 -41.39
C SER A 131 -19.64 -4.95 -42.53
N ILE A 132 -19.50 -5.47 -43.75
CA ILE A 132 -20.08 -4.93 -44.98
C ILE A 132 -20.71 -6.05 -45.79
N ALA A 133 -21.82 -5.78 -46.48
CA ALA A 133 -22.47 -6.73 -47.38
C ALA A 133 -22.99 -6.03 -48.62
N LEU A 134 -22.73 -6.61 -49.80
CA LEU A 134 -23.45 -6.31 -51.03
C LEU A 134 -24.83 -6.95 -50.97
N LYS A 135 -25.89 -6.15 -50.92
CA LYS A 135 -27.28 -6.60 -50.83
C LYS A 135 -27.90 -6.86 -52.18
N ASN A 136 -27.56 -6.03 -53.16
CA ASN A 136 -28.12 -6.11 -54.49
C ASN A 136 -27.12 -5.58 -55.51
N PHE A 137 -27.20 -6.12 -56.74
CA PHE A 137 -26.45 -5.66 -57.89
C PHE A 137 -27.36 -5.76 -59.12
N ASP A 138 -27.48 -4.67 -59.85
CA ASP A 138 -28.18 -4.64 -61.13
C ASP A 138 -27.37 -3.88 -62.18
N LEU A 139 -27.44 -4.35 -63.42
CA LEU A 139 -26.86 -3.73 -64.59
C LEU A 139 -27.95 -3.63 -65.67
N ASN A 140 -28.19 -2.41 -66.15
CA ASN A 140 -29.21 -2.11 -67.14
C ASN A 140 -28.62 -1.31 -68.30
N LEU A 141 -29.06 -1.61 -69.51
CA LEU A 141 -28.89 -0.71 -70.65
C LEU A 141 -30.08 0.26 -70.67
N GLU A 142 -29.86 1.48 -70.23
CA GLU A 142 -30.90 2.50 -70.21
C GLU A 142 -31.04 3.14 -71.58
N ARG A 143 -32.26 3.23 -72.08
CA ARG A 143 -32.61 3.93 -73.32
C ARG A 143 -33.24 5.27 -72.97
N LYS A 144 -32.61 6.37 -73.36
CA LYS A 144 -33.09 7.74 -73.11
C LYS A 144 -33.21 8.51 -74.42
N ASN A 145 -34.16 9.43 -74.49
CA ASN A 145 -34.19 10.41 -75.57
C ASN A 145 -33.05 11.41 -75.35
N ASP A 146 -32.35 11.77 -76.42
CA ASP A 146 -31.33 12.82 -76.40
C ASP A 146 -32.00 14.14 -76.00
N ILE A 147 -31.43 14.80 -74.99
CA ILE A 147 -31.98 16.03 -74.41
C ILE A 147 -31.73 17.27 -75.28
N VAL A 148 -30.84 17.18 -76.27
CA VAL A 148 -30.46 18.28 -77.16
C VAL A 148 -31.05 18.09 -78.57
N ILE A 149 -31.15 16.85 -79.05
CA ILE A 149 -31.58 16.52 -80.42
C ILE A 149 -32.89 15.72 -80.40
N GLN A 150 -33.98 16.37 -80.79
CA GLN A 150 -35.31 15.77 -80.82
C GLN A 150 -35.36 14.55 -81.76
N GLY A 151 -35.83 13.41 -81.25
CA GLY A 151 -35.95 12.15 -82.00
C GLY A 151 -34.68 11.27 -82.00
N LYS A 152 -33.56 11.75 -81.46
CA LYS A 152 -32.37 10.93 -81.25
C LYS A 152 -32.48 10.16 -79.94
N VAL A 153 -32.08 8.89 -79.97
CA VAL A 153 -32.04 8.01 -78.80
C VAL A 153 -30.57 7.81 -78.42
N CYS A 154 -30.29 7.89 -77.13
CA CYS A 154 -28.99 7.58 -76.54
C CYS A 154 -29.16 6.45 -75.53
N TYR A 155 -28.08 5.70 -75.37
CA TYR A 155 -27.98 4.58 -74.44
C TYR A 155 -26.90 4.87 -73.40
N SER A 156 -27.06 4.30 -72.21
CA SER A 156 -26.02 4.27 -71.17
C SER A 156 -26.14 2.96 -70.40
N PHE A 157 -25.01 2.36 -70.02
CA PHE A 157 -25.04 1.28 -69.05
C PHE A 157 -25.16 1.88 -67.65
N SER A 158 -26.10 1.39 -66.87
CA SER A 158 -26.42 1.82 -65.51
C SER A 158 -26.17 0.67 -64.54
N ILE A 159 -25.33 0.90 -63.54
CA ILE A 159 -24.88 -0.08 -62.56
C ILE A 159 -25.37 0.39 -61.19
N GLN A 160 -26.22 -0.40 -60.53
CA GLN A 160 -26.67 -0.16 -59.17
C GLN A 160 -26.05 -1.19 -58.23
N MET A 161 -25.47 -0.72 -57.12
CA MET A 161 -24.89 -1.56 -56.06
C MET A 161 -25.42 -1.11 -54.70
N ASP A 162 -26.17 -1.97 -54.02
CA ASP A 162 -26.73 -1.66 -52.69
C ASP A 162 -25.89 -2.31 -51.59
N PHE A 163 -25.51 -1.56 -50.57
CA PHE A 163 -24.65 -2.00 -49.47
C PHE A 163 -25.32 -1.83 -48.11
N ALA A 164 -25.02 -2.75 -47.20
CA ALA A 164 -25.30 -2.60 -45.77
C ALA A 164 -23.98 -2.72 -45.00
N THR A 165 -23.72 -1.76 -44.14
CA THR A 165 -22.49 -1.67 -43.33
C THR A 165 -22.82 -1.45 -41.87
N ILE A 166 -22.08 -2.14 -41.01
CA ILE A 166 -22.11 -1.91 -39.57
C ILE A 166 -20.73 -1.47 -39.17
N TYR A 167 -20.64 -0.37 -38.43
CA TYR A 167 -19.43 0.09 -37.78
C TYR A 167 -19.59 0.02 -36.25
N GLU A 168 -18.49 -0.20 -35.53
CA GLU A 168 -18.45 -0.34 -34.07
C GLU A 168 -17.29 0.46 -33.48
N GLY A 169 -17.55 1.19 -32.40
CA GLY A 169 -16.59 2.08 -31.77
C GLY A 169 -17.21 2.82 -30.57
N ASP A 170 -16.37 3.14 -29.58
CA ASP A 170 -16.76 3.89 -28.36
C ASP A 170 -18.04 3.37 -27.68
N GLY A 171 -18.17 2.04 -27.57
CA GLY A 171 -19.32 1.38 -26.93
C GLY A 171 -20.63 1.47 -27.72
N SER A 172 -20.57 1.81 -29.00
CA SER A 172 -21.74 2.05 -29.84
C SER A 172 -21.58 1.55 -31.28
N THR A 173 -22.64 1.65 -32.07
CA THR A 173 -22.67 1.18 -33.46
C THR A 173 -23.27 2.21 -34.41
N ILE A 174 -22.81 2.17 -35.66
CA ILE A 174 -23.42 2.88 -36.79
C ILE A 174 -23.89 1.85 -37.81
N ASP A 175 -25.19 1.88 -38.13
CA ASP A 175 -25.80 1.11 -39.23
C ASP A 175 -26.01 2.04 -40.43
N LEU A 176 -25.23 1.82 -41.48
CA LEU A 176 -25.28 2.59 -42.71
C LEU A 176 -25.69 1.67 -43.88
N GLN A 177 -26.81 2.01 -44.52
CA GLN A 177 -27.27 1.39 -45.77
C GLN A 177 -27.25 2.44 -46.88
N PHE A 178 -26.55 2.15 -47.96
CA PHE A 178 -26.35 3.07 -49.06
C PHE A 178 -26.31 2.34 -50.41
N ALA A 179 -26.62 3.05 -51.48
CA ALA A 179 -26.46 2.57 -52.84
C ALA A 179 -25.47 3.42 -53.62
N LEU A 180 -24.74 2.79 -54.53
CA LEU A 180 -23.93 3.45 -55.54
C LEU A 180 -24.58 3.22 -56.91
N ASN A 181 -25.08 4.29 -57.52
CA ASN A 181 -25.64 4.26 -58.86
C ASN A 181 -24.64 4.88 -59.83
N ALA A 182 -24.02 4.07 -60.68
CA ALA A 182 -23.05 4.51 -61.68
C ALA A 182 -23.62 4.39 -63.10
N SER A 183 -23.19 5.23 -64.02
CA SER A 183 -23.57 5.18 -65.43
C SER A 183 -22.38 5.49 -66.32
N THR A 184 -22.28 4.80 -67.46
CA THR A 184 -21.27 5.11 -68.47
C THR A 184 -21.63 6.40 -69.21
N THR A 185 -20.69 6.94 -69.99
CA THR A 185 -20.99 7.98 -70.98
C THR A 185 -22.13 7.55 -71.90
N ASN A 186 -23.01 8.49 -72.25
CA ASN A 186 -24.08 8.25 -73.21
C ASN A 186 -23.51 7.97 -74.61
N PHE A 187 -24.04 6.97 -75.30
CA PHE A 187 -23.64 6.60 -76.67
C PHE A 187 -24.87 6.40 -77.56
N ALA A 188 -24.79 6.77 -78.85
CA ALA A 188 -25.91 6.60 -79.78
C ALA A 188 -25.71 5.41 -80.74
N ASN A 189 -24.46 4.99 -80.95
CA ASN A 189 -24.07 3.90 -81.84
C ASN A 189 -22.84 3.15 -81.29
N LEU A 190 -22.39 2.10 -81.98
CA LEU A 190 -21.24 1.30 -81.56
C LEU A 190 -19.92 2.08 -81.51
N THR A 191 -19.67 2.99 -82.46
CA THR A 191 -18.45 3.79 -82.47
C THR A 191 -18.40 4.72 -81.25
N ASP A 192 -19.51 5.39 -80.94
CA ASP A 192 -19.64 6.21 -79.73
C ASP A 192 -19.38 5.38 -78.46
N LEU A 193 -19.90 4.15 -78.41
CA LEU A 193 -19.67 3.24 -77.29
C LEU A 193 -18.18 2.91 -77.15
N GLN A 194 -17.53 2.50 -78.24
CA GLN A 194 -16.12 2.14 -78.24
C GLN A 194 -15.23 3.32 -77.86
N ASP A 195 -15.58 4.53 -78.30
CA ASP A 195 -14.86 5.77 -77.97
C ASP A 195 -15.02 6.20 -76.50
N SER A 196 -16.03 5.67 -75.79
CA SER A 196 -16.20 5.89 -74.35
C SER A 196 -15.22 5.09 -73.48
N PHE A 197 -14.43 4.19 -74.08
CA PHE A 197 -13.36 3.43 -73.44
C PHE A 197 -12.02 3.80 -74.06
N TRP A 198 -10.95 3.82 -73.26
CA TRP A 198 -9.61 4.09 -73.75
C TRP A 198 -8.58 3.19 -73.09
N GLN A 199 -7.41 3.06 -73.72
CA GLN A 199 -6.27 2.37 -73.14
C GLN A 199 -5.31 3.35 -72.48
N SER A 200 -4.78 2.98 -71.32
CA SER A 200 -3.62 3.63 -70.70
C SER A 200 -2.57 2.56 -70.44
N GLY A 201 -1.54 2.49 -71.29
CA GLY A 201 -0.62 1.36 -71.29
C GLY A 201 -1.33 0.06 -71.67
N LYS A 202 -1.41 -0.90 -70.74
CA LYS A 202 -2.15 -2.16 -70.92
C LYS A 202 -3.59 -2.11 -70.38
N ASP A 203 -3.95 -1.03 -69.69
CA ASP A 203 -5.18 -0.98 -68.92
C ASP A 203 -6.34 -0.42 -69.74
N LEU A 204 -7.48 -1.09 -69.68
CA LEU A 204 -8.73 -0.61 -70.22
C LEU A 204 -9.40 0.31 -69.19
N ASN A 205 -9.78 1.50 -69.63
CA ASN A 205 -10.35 2.53 -68.78
C ASN A 205 -11.67 3.01 -69.35
N THR A 206 -12.55 3.50 -68.47
CA THR A 206 -13.81 4.16 -68.83
C THR A 206 -14.09 5.32 -67.88
N GLN A 207 -15.03 6.18 -68.25
CA GLN A 207 -15.57 7.21 -67.39
C GLN A 207 -16.90 6.71 -66.81
N LEU A 208 -17.01 6.66 -65.48
CA LEU A 208 -18.27 6.42 -64.79
C LEU A 208 -18.76 7.71 -64.12
N PHE A 209 -20.02 8.04 -64.37
CA PHE A 209 -20.77 9.07 -63.66
C PHE A 209 -21.59 8.39 -62.57
N TRP A 210 -21.33 8.67 -61.30
CA TRP A 210 -21.98 7.98 -60.21
C TRP A 210 -22.54 8.92 -59.15
N LYS A 211 -23.63 8.46 -58.52
CA LYS A 211 -24.32 9.14 -57.43
C LYS A 211 -24.52 8.16 -56.27
N PRO A 212 -23.92 8.42 -55.10
CA PRO A 212 -24.24 7.69 -53.90
C PRO A 212 -25.62 8.12 -53.38
N SER A 213 -26.33 7.20 -52.72
CA SER A 213 -27.55 7.52 -52.00
C SER A 213 -27.55 6.79 -50.66
N VAL A 214 -28.01 7.45 -49.59
CA VAL A 214 -28.12 6.84 -48.26
C VAL A 214 -29.58 6.51 -48.00
N HIS A 215 -29.85 5.24 -47.74
CA HIS A 215 -31.19 4.74 -47.40
C HIS A 215 -31.42 4.68 -45.89
N LYS A 216 -30.33 4.53 -45.12
CA LYS A 216 -30.37 4.44 -43.67
C LYS A 216 -29.03 4.88 -43.09
N LEU A 217 -29.03 5.73 -42.06
CA LEU A 217 -27.89 6.01 -41.20
C LEU A 217 -28.37 6.15 -39.76
N ILE A 218 -28.21 5.10 -38.96
CA ILE A 218 -28.58 5.10 -37.53
C ILE A 218 -27.31 5.01 -36.69
N SER A 219 -27.12 5.97 -35.79
CA SER A 219 -26.07 5.96 -34.76
C SER A 219 -26.68 5.59 -33.41
N ASN A 220 -25.97 4.78 -32.62
CA ASN A 220 -26.33 4.36 -31.26
C ASN A 220 -27.74 3.74 -31.17
N GLY A 221 -28.17 3.07 -32.25
CA GLY A 221 -29.48 2.41 -32.35
C GLY A 221 -30.71 3.32 -32.31
N THR A 222 -30.54 4.63 -32.09
CA THR A 222 -31.65 5.55 -31.78
C THR A 222 -31.57 6.88 -32.52
N ASN A 223 -30.36 7.34 -32.88
CA ASN A 223 -30.17 8.61 -33.57
C ASN A 223 -30.20 8.39 -35.08
N ASP A 224 -31.35 8.65 -35.69
CA ASP A 224 -31.52 8.57 -37.14
C ASP A 224 -31.00 9.84 -37.82
N LEU A 225 -29.90 9.69 -38.55
CA LEU A 225 -29.22 10.75 -39.30
C LEU A 225 -29.45 10.62 -40.81
N THR A 226 -30.39 9.78 -41.24
CA THR A 226 -30.61 9.44 -42.66
C THR A 226 -30.92 10.68 -43.49
N THR A 227 -31.85 11.53 -43.07
CA THR A 227 -32.22 12.74 -43.80
C THR A 227 -31.05 13.73 -43.88
N LEU A 228 -30.24 13.84 -42.83
CA LEU A 228 -29.03 14.69 -42.83
C LEU A 228 -27.99 14.18 -43.82
N ALA A 229 -27.75 12.86 -43.86
CA ALA A 229 -26.84 12.24 -44.81
C ALA A 229 -27.32 12.38 -46.26
N GLN A 230 -28.62 12.21 -46.51
CA GLN A 230 -29.23 12.45 -47.82
C GLN A 230 -29.07 13.91 -48.26
N THR A 231 -29.35 14.86 -47.37
CA THR A 231 -29.19 16.30 -47.64
C THR A 231 -27.73 16.65 -47.95
N ALA A 232 -26.80 16.09 -47.19
CA ALA A 232 -25.37 16.36 -47.36
C ALA A 232 -24.79 15.78 -48.67
N LEU A 233 -25.34 14.67 -49.17
CA LEU A 233 -25.00 14.15 -50.49
C LEU A 233 -25.57 15.02 -51.61
N GLY A 234 -26.77 15.57 -51.40
CA GLY A 234 -27.44 16.45 -52.35
C GLY A 234 -27.67 15.82 -53.73
N ASP A 235 -27.63 16.64 -54.77
CA ASP A 235 -27.68 16.21 -56.17
C ASP A 235 -26.30 16.01 -56.80
N SER A 236 -25.29 15.77 -55.96
CA SER A 236 -23.91 15.59 -56.41
C SER A 236 -23.80 14.38 -57.33
N LEU A 237 -23.37 14.64 -58.57
CA LEU A 237 -22.96 13.64 -59.53
C LEU A 237 -21.43 13.68 -59.60
N PHE A 238 -20.79 12.54 -59.38
CA PHE A 238 -19.35 12.40 -59.41
C PHE A 238 -18.93 11.71 -60.69
N ASP A 239 -17.85 12.17 -61.30
CA ASP A 239 -17.27 11.54 -62.46
C ASP A 239 -15.90 10.95 -62.07
N THR A 240 -15.68 9.67 -62.34
CA THR A 240 -14.43 8.97 -62.05
C THR A 240 -13.92 8.27 -63.30
N LYS A 241 -12.61 8.44 -63.57
CA LYS A 241 -11.88 7.58 -64.51
C LYS A 241 -11.61 6.24 -63.83
N VAL A 242 -12.26 5.20 -64.32
CA VAL A 242 -12.18 3.86 -63.76
C VAL A 242 -11.25 3.00 -64.60
N ASN A 243 -10.28 2.39 -63.93
CA ASN A 243 -9.45 1.34 -64.51
C ASN A 243 -10.22 0.02 -64.44
N LEU A 244 -10.82 -0.41 -65.55
CA LEU A 244 -11.60 -1.65 -65.64
C LEU A 244 -10.69 -2.88 -65.59
N THR A 245 -9.44 -2.76 -66.03
CA THR A 245 -8.46 -3.83 -65.86
C THR A 245 -8.28 -4.14 -64.39
N GLU A 246 -7.97 -3.14 -63.55
CA GLU A 246 -7.81 -3.35 -62.10
C GLU A 246 -9.14 -3.64 -61.38
N SER A 247 -10.21 -2.93 -61.76
CA SER A 247 -11.49 -2.97 -61.04
C SER A 247 -12.36 -4.18 -61.39
N VAL A 248 -12.14 -4.83 -62.53
CA VAL A 248 -13.01 -5.90 -63.02
C VAL A 248 -12.21 -7.11 -63.49
N ILE A 249 -11.28 -6.91 -64.43
CA ILE A 249 -10.61 -8.02 -65.15
C ILE A 249 -9.60 -8.75 -64.25
N GLU A 250 -8.73 -8.00 -63.58
CA GLU A 250 -7.66 -8.54 -62.73
C GLU A 250 -8.07 -8.64 -61.27
N ILE A 251 -9.37 -8.72 -60.98
CA ILE A 251 -9.84 -8.66 -59.60
C ILE A 251 -9.39 -9.86 -58.75
N ASN A 252 -9.06 -10.98 -59.39
CA ASN A 252 -8.49 -12.14 -58.71
C ASN A 252 -7.02 -11.92 -58.28
N ASN A 253 -6.34 -10.87 -58.77
CA ASN A 253 -5.02 -10.45 -58.29
C ASN A 253 -5.07 -9.71 -56.94
N GLN A 254 -6.27 -9.57 -56.34
CA GLN A 254 -6.44 -9.03 -54.97
C GLN A 254 -5.62 -9.77 -53.90
N THR A 255 -5.13 -10.98 -54.17
CA THR A 255 -4.16 -11.69 -53.30
C THR A 255 -2.92 -10.86 -52.99
N ASP A 256 -2.41 -10.08 -53.95
CA ASP A 256 -1.24 -9.21 -53.76
C ASP A 256 -1.57 -8.02 -52.86
N VAL A 257 -2.78 -7.47 -53.00
CA VAL A 257 -3.27 -6.35 -52.17
C VAL A 257 -3.51 -6.82 -50.74
N ALA A 258 -4.12 -8.00 -50.56
CA ALA A 258 -4.30 -8.62 -49.26
C ALA A 258 -2.95 -8.90 -48.59
N THR A 259 -1.97 -9.39 -49.33
CA THR A 259 -0.60 -9.62 -48.83
C THR A 259 0.05 -8.30 -48.40
N LYS A 260 0.02 -7.26 -49.24
CA LYS A 260 0.53 -5.92 -48.90
C LYS A 260 -0.17 -5.33 -47.68
N PHE A 261 -1.48 -5.53 -47.54
CA PHE A 261 -2.24 -5.08 -46.36
C PHE A 261 -1.73 -5.79 -45.11
N ARG A 262 -1.58 -7.12 -45.16
CA ARG A 262 -1.09 -7.89 -44.02
C ARG A 262 0.31 -7.44 -43.61
N GLU A 263 1.20 -7.26 -44.56
CA GLU A 263 2.57 -6.83 -44.31
C GLU A 263 2.67 -5.40 -43.76
N LYS A 264 1.94 -4.44 -44.36
CA LYS A 264 2.07 -3.01 -44.04
C LYS A 264 1.18 -2.54 -42.90
N VAL A 265 0.10 -3.28 -42.59
CA VAL A 265 -0.94 -2.83 -41.66
C VAL A 265 -1.16 -3.85 -40.54
N LEU A 266 -1.50 -5.09 -40.88
CA LEU A 266 -1.86 -6.10 -39.87
C LEU A 266 -0.67 -6.51 -39.01
N ASN A 267 0.45 -6.87 -39.63
CA ASN A 267 1.63 -7.39 -38.92
C ASN A 267 2.22 -6.35 -37.95
N PRO A 268 2.43 -5.08 -38.34
CA PRO A 268 2.86 -4.05 -37.40
C PRO A 268 1.89 -3.86 -36.23
N PHE A 269 0.58 -3.82 -36.52
CA PHE A 269 -0.43 -3.69 -35.47
C PHE A 269 -0.40 -4.88 -34.51
N LYS A 270 -0.32 -6.11 -35.03
CA LYS A 270 -0.22 -7.33 -34.23
C LYS A 270 1.01 -7.32 -33.32
N GLN A 271 2.18 -6.97 -33.85
CA GLN A 271 3.42 -6.85 -33.08
C GLN A 271 3.30 -5.80 -31.96
N GLU A 272 2.65 -4.67 -32.23
CA GLU A 272 2.40 -3.64 -31.23
C GLU A 272 1.53 -4.15 -30.08
N ARG A 273 0.45 -4.90 -30.38
CA ARG A 273 -0.44 -5.48 -29.37
C ARG A 273 0.27 -6.56 -28.54
N GLU A 274 1.03 -7.44 -29.17
CA GLU A 274 1.80 -8.49 -28.49
C GLU A 274 2.87 -7.89 -27.57
N LYS A 275 3.59 -6.86 -28.03
CA LYS A 275 4.57 -6.14 -27.21
C LYS A 275 3.92 -5.45 -26.01
N ALA A 276 2.80 -4.75 -26.22
CA ALA A 276 2.07 -4.09 -25.14
C ALA A 276 1.55 -5.09 -24.09
N HIS A 277 1.08 -6.26 -24.53
CA HIS A 277 0.69 -7.35 -23.63
C HIS A 277 1.86 -7.82 -22.76
N ALA A 278 3.01 -8.10 -23.40
CA ALA A 278 4.20 -8.59 -22.70
C ALA A 278 4.71 -7.57 -21.65
N GLU A 279 4.73 -6.28 -22.00
CA GLU A 279 5.11 -5.21 -21.06
C GLU A 279 4.14 -5.12 -19.87
N HIS A 280 2.83 -5.29 -20.12
CA HIS A 280 1.82 -5.29 -19.05
C HIS A 280 1.97 -6.49 -18.11
N VAL A 281 2.18 -7.69 -18.64
CA VAL A 281 2.40 -8.92 -17.85
C VAL A 281 3.65 -8.79 -16.99
N GLU A 282 4.76 -8.28 -17.55
CA GLU A 282 6.00 -8.08 -16.80
C GLU A 282 5.84 -7.03 -15.69
N LYS A 283 5.07 -5.96 -15.93
CA LYS A 283 4.74 -4.97 -14.91
C LYS A 283 3.94 -5.58 -13.76
N LEU A 284 2.95 -6.42 -14.05
CA LEU A 284 2.18 -7.13 -13.02
C LEU A 284 3.05 -8.08 -12.20
N ARG A 285 4.00 -8.79 -12.84
CA ARG A 285 4.95 -9.67 -12.15
C ARG A 285 5.80 -8.90 -11.15
N LYS A 286 6.36 -7.76 -11.56
CA LYS A 286 7.18 -6.90 -10.69
C LYS A 286 6.39 -6.37 -9.49
N LEU A 287 5.14 -5.94 -9.71
CA LEU A 287 4.25 -5.47 -8.63
C LEU A 287 3.96 -6.57 -7.59
N GLU A 288 3.74 -7.81 -8.02
CA GLU A 288 3.48 -8.92 -7.11
C GLU A 288 4.74 -9.33 -6.32
N GLU A 289 5.92 -9.26 -6.95
CA GLU A 289 7.21 -9.48 -6.26
C GLU A 289 7.46 -8.43 -5.19
N GLU A 290 7.20 -7.16 -5.49
CA GLU A 290 7.32 -6.05 -4.53
C GLU A 290 6.33 -6.21 -3.36
N ARG A 291 5.08 -6.60 -3.64
CA ARG A 291 4.05 -6.87 -2.62
C ARG A 291 4.48 -7.99 -1.66
N LYS A 292 5.02 -9.09 -2.19
CA LYS A 292 5.51 -10.21 -1.38
C LYS A 292 6.69 -9.82 -0.49
N LEU A 293 7.59 -8.97 -0.98
CA LEU A 293 8.72 -8.45 -0.19
C LEU A 293 8.21 -7.58 0.97
N GLN A 294 7.27 -6.68 0.71
CA GLN A 294 6.68 -5.82 1.75
C GLN A 294 5.93 -6.62 2.81
N GLU A 295 5.17 -7.65 2.42
CA GLU A 295 4.48 -8.54 3.38
C GLU A 295 5.45 -9.32 4.27
N ALA A 296 6.60 -9.75 3.74
CA ALA A 296 7.62 -10.44 4.50
C ALA A 296 8.31 -9.51 5.52
N GLU A 297 8.66 -8.29 5.11
CA GLU A 297 9.23 -7.28 6.01
C GLU A 297 8.27 -6.87 7.13
N ALA A 298 6.98 -6.72 6.82
CA ALA A 298 5.96 -6.38 7.83
C ALA A 298 5.79 -7.48 8.88
N LYS A 299 5.82 -8.76 8.48
CA LYS A 299 5.76 -9.90 9.41
C LYS A 299 6.98 -9.97 10.32
N ALA A 300 8.18 -9.76 9.78
CA ALA A 300 9.41 -9.76 10.57
C ALA A 300 9.39 -8.66 11.66
N LYS A 301 8.95 -7.43 11.29
CA LYS A 301 8.81 -6.33 12.26
C LYS A 301 7.75 -6.60 13.33
N ALA A 302 6.62 -7.22 12.97
CA ALA A 302 5.58 -7.56 13.93
C ALA A 302 6.02 -8.62 14.95
N GLU A 303 6.81 -9.61 14.54
CA GLU A 303 7.40 -10.59 15.46
C GLU A 303 8.44 -9.98 16.40
N GLU A 304 9.24 -9.03 15.90
CA GLU A 304 10.23 -8.31 16.71
C GLU A 304 9.55 -7.47 17.80
N VAL A 305 8.49 -6.72 17.45
CA VAL A 305 7.71 -5.94 18.43
C VAL A 305 7.10 -6.84 19.51
N LYS A 306 6.50 -7.97 19.13
CA LYS A 306 5.94 -8.92 20.11
C LYS A 306 6.99 -9.48 21.07
N LYS A 307 8.22 -9.76 20.58
CA LYS A 307 9.32 -10.23 21.43
C LYS A 307 9.74 -9.15 22.43
N LEU A 308 9.86 -7.90 21.98
CA LEU A 308 10.23 -6.77 22.84
C LEU A 308 9.17 -6.48 23.90
N GLU A 309 7.88 -6.53 23.55
CA GLU A 309 6.77 -6.37 24.49
C GLU A 309 6.76 -7.48 25.55
N ALA A 310 6.89 -8.75 25.14
CA ALA A 310 6.96 -9.87 26.06
C ALA A 310 8.18 -9.80 27.00
N GLU A 311 9.33 -9.35 26.50
CA GLU A 311 10.52 -9.14 27.33
C GLU A 311 10.32 -8.01 28.35
N ARG A 312 9.69 -6.91 27.94
CA ARG A 312 9.35 -5.79 28.85
C ARG A 312 8.36 -6.21 29.93
N GLU A 313 7.33 -6.99 29.58
CA GLU A 313 6.38 -7.54 30.55
C GLU A 313 7.05 -8.48 31.55
N ALA A 314 7.91 -9.38 31.07
CA ALA A 314 8.68 -10.29 31.93
C ALA A 314 9.61 -9.53 32.89
N PHE A 315 10.31 -8.50 32.40
CA PHE A 315 11.15 -7.63 33.23
C PHE A 315 10.31 -6.91 34.30
N ASN A 316 9.19 -6.29 33.90
CA ASN A 316 8.30 -5.60 34.83
C ASN A 316 7.73 -6.52 35.92
N LYS A 317 7.38 -7.76 35.55
CA LYS A 317 6.90 -8.77 36.49
C LYS A 317 8.01 -9.17 37.48
N SER A 318 9.25 -9.25 37.03
CA SER A 318 10.39 -9.60 37.89
C SER A 318 10.55 -8.66 39.10
N LEU A 319 10.15 -7.39 38.97
CA LEU A 319 10.28 -6.38 40.02
C LEU A 319 9.09 -6.35 41.01
N THR A 320 8.19 -7.32 40.95
CA THR A 320 7.01 -7.39 41.84
C THR A 320 7.24 -8.22 43.10
N ALA A 321 8.13 -9.22 43.04
CA ALA A 321 8.42 -10.13 44.14
C ALA A 321 9.82 -10.74 44.02
N ALA A 322 10.43 -11.11 45.16
CA ALA A 322 11.77 -11.70 45.18
C ALA A 322 11.86 -13.03 44.39
N SER A 323 10.81 -13.86 44.42
CA SER A 323 10.73 -15.10 43.64
C SER A 323 10.69 -14.86 42.13
N GLU A 324 9.91 -13.86 41.68
CA GLU A 324 9.83 -13.47 40.26
C GLU A 324 11.15 -12.86 39.78
N PHE A 325 11.83 -12.07 40.62
CA PHE A 325 13.15 -11.53 40.34
C PHE A 325 14.18 -12.65 40.12
N LYS A 326 14.20 -13.65 41.01
CA LYS A 326 15.05 -14.85 40.85
C LYS A 326 14.78 -15.57 39.54
N GLN A 327 13.52 -15.84 39.22
CA GLN A 327 13.14 -16.60 38.03
C GLN A 327 13.52 -15.87 36.74
N TYR A 328 13.27 -14.56 36.67
CA TYR A 328 13.62 -13.74 35.51
C TYR A 328 15.13 -13.75 35.26
N TRP A 329 15.93 -13.50 36.29
CA TRP A 329 17.39 -13.44 36.15
C TRP A 329 18.03 -14.81 35.93
N SER A 330 17.48 -15.88 36.49
CA SER A 330 17.91 -17.26 36.20
C SER A 330 17.74 -17.59 34.71
N LYS A 331 16.63 -17.18 34.07
CA LYS A 331 16.44 -17.31 32.61
C LYS A 331 17.43 -16.49 31.78
N LYS A 332 18.04 -15.47 32.38
CA LYS A 332 19.11 -14.65 31.81
C LYS A 332 20.52 -15.11 32.23
N ASN A 333 20.63 -16.33 32.77
CA ASN A 333 21.88 -16.92 33.25
C ASN A 333 22.59 -16.11 34.35
N LYS A 334 21.81 -15.43 35.22
CA LYS A 334 22.31 -14.79 36.44
C LYS A 334 21.68 -15.41 37.68
N ASP A 335 22.51 -15.80 38.64
CA ASP A 335 22.08 -16.26 39.95
C ASP A 335 22.11 -15.10 40.96
N VAL A 336 20.95 -14.49 41.20
CA VAL A 336 20.80 -13.36 42.13
C VAL A 336 20.89 -13.76 43.61
N THR A 337 21.12 -15.04 43.92
CA THR A 337 21.52 -15.48 45.27
C THR A 337 23.03 -15.34 45.49
N ASP A 338 23.81 -15.10 44.45
CA ASP A 338 25.17 -14.59 44.54
C ASP A 338 25.16 -13.05 44.62
N LYS A 339 25.93 -12.49 45.56
CA LYS A 339 25.90 -11.05 45.86
C LYS A 339 26.38 -10.20 44.69
N LYS A 340 27.41 -10.66 43.98
CA LYS A 340 28.00 -9.93 42.85
C LYS A 340 27.04 -9.94 41.66
N GLN A 341 26.47 -11.10 41.34
CA GLN A 341 25.48 -11.23 40.28
C GLN A 341 24.17 -10.48 40.59
N LEU A 342 23.77 -10.39 41.86
CA LEU A 342 22.68 -9.53 42.30
C LEU A 342 22.99 -8.05 42.02
N ALA A 343 24.19 -7.57 42.36
CA ALA A 343 24.57 -6.19 42.10
C ALA A 343 24.57 -5.86 40.60
N GLU A 344 25.08 -6.77 39.76
CA GLU A 344 24.99 -6.64 38.30
C GLU A 344 23.53 -6.59 37.81
N ALA A 345 22.68 -7.50 38.29
CA ALA A 345 21.27 -7.54 37.95
C ALA A 345 20.53 -6.26 38.36
N LEU A 346 20.86 -5.69 39.53
CA LEU A 346 20.31 -4.43 40.00
C LEU A 346 20.80 -3.22 39.21
N LYS A 347 22.08 -3.18 38.82
CA LYS A 347 22.62 -2.13 37.92
C LYS A 347 21.85 -2.13 36.59
N ILE A 348 21.68 -3.31 35.97
CA ILE A 348 20.90 -3.45 34.72
C ILE A 348 19.43 -3.07 34.94
N SER A 349 18.84 -3.49 36.07
CA SER A 349 17.44 -3.17 36.37
C SER A 349 17.22 -1.67 36.57
N LEU A 350 18.15 -0.98 37.23
CA LEU A 350 18.11 0.47 37.41
C LEU A 350 18.28 1.20 36.07
N GLU A 351 19.11 0.70 35.15
CA GLU A 351 19.21 1.25 33.80
C GLU A 351 17.89 1.08 33.01
N ALA A 352 17.22 -0.06 33.17
CA ALA A 352 15.98 -0.37 32.46
C ALA A 352 14.74 0.35 33.02
N ASP A 353 14.53 0.36 34.35
CA ASP A 353 13.46 1.11 35.02
C ASP A 353 13.86 1.46 36.46
N ARG A 354 14.29 2.70 36.67
CA ARG A 354 14.78 3.21 37.96
C ARG A 354 13.71 3.18 39.05
N ASN A 355 12.49 3.61 38.73
CA ASN A 355 11.45 3.77 39.74
C ASN A 355 10.90 2.42 40.18
N ARG A 356 10.67 1.49 39.24
CA ARG A 356 10.24 0.13 39.60
C ARG A 356 11.31 -0.61 40.39
N THR A 357 12.57 -0.50 39.98
CA THR A 357 13.69 -1.14 40.68
C THR A 357 13.87 -0.53 42.08
N PHE A 358 13.74 0.79 42.22
CA PHE A 358 13.77 1.45 43.53
C PHE A 358 12.60 1.04 44.43
N SER A 359 11.38 1.00 43.91
CA SER A 359 10.20 0.46 44.60
C SER A 359 10.44 -0.97 45.10
N PHE A 360 11.00 -1.83 44.24
CA PHE A 360 11.36 -3.20 44.59
C PHE A 360 12.42 -3.28 45.69
N LEU A 361 13.46 -2.43 45.63
CA LEU A 361 14.49 -2.35 46.66
C LEU A 361 13.94 -1.89 48.02
N ILE A 362 13.06 -0.88 48.05
CA ILE A 362 12.42 -0.40 49.29
C ILE A 362 11.43 -1.44 49.85
N ALA A 363 10.72 -2.18 48.99
CA ALA A 363 9.92 -3.33 49.41
C ALA A 363 10.81 -4.43 50.02
N GLY A 364 11.89 -4.80 49.33
CA GLY A 364 12.89 -5.76 49.84
C GLY A 364 13.48 -5.32 51.17
N PHE A 365 13.79 -4.03 51.33
CA PHE A 365 14.33 -3.48 52.58
C PHE A 365 13.38 -3.68 53.76
N ARG A 366 12.10 -3.32 53.60
CA ARG A 366 11.07 -3.49 54.63
C ARG A 366 10.85 -4.97 54.98
N THR A 367 10.72 -5.82 53.95
CA THR A 367 10.55 -7.27 54.12
C THR A 367 11.76 -7.88 54.84
N ALA A 368 12.97 -7.45 54.51
CA ALA A 368 14.18 -7.94 55.15
C ALA A 368 14.20 -7.62 56.65
N ILE A 369 13.82 -6.39 57.04
CA ILE A 369 13.74 -6.00 58.46
C ILE A 369 12.75 -6.90 59.20
N ASP A 370 11.54 -7.07 58.66
CA ASP A 370 10.53 -7.94 59.28
C ASP A 370 11.01 -9.40 59.37
N TRP A 371 11.52 -9.96 58.27
CA TRP A 371 11.98 -11.35 58.22
C TRP A 371 13.18 -11.61 59.12
N TYR A 372 14.08 -10.65 59.28
CA TYR A 372 15.28 -10.79 60.10
C TYR A 372 14.93 -11.03 61.58
N TYR A 373 13.89 -10.36 62.09
CA TYR A 373 13.47 -10.45 63.48
C TYR A 373 12.29 -11.39 63.72
N ASN A 374 11.45 -11.61 62.70
CA ASN A 374 10.21 -12.37 62.80
C ASN A 374 10.27 -13.64 61.93
N ALA A 375 9.80 -13.56 60.68
CA ALA A 375 9.45 -14.74 59.86
C ALA A 375 10.63 -15.67 59.51
N LYS A 376 11.86 -15.15 59.46
CA LYS A 376 13.09 -15.89 59.09
C LYS A 376 14.19 -15.71 60.13
N LYS A 377 13.82 -15.45 61.39
CA LYS A 377 14.76 -15.13 62.47
C LYS A 377 15.83 -16.22 62.72
N GLU A 378 15.51 -17.49 62.43
CA GLU A 378 16.42 -18.63 62.63
C GLU A 378 17.31 -18.93 61.40
N ASN A 379 17.14 -18.20 60.28
CA ASN A 379 17.91 -18.45 59.04
C ASN A 379 19.32 -17.83 59.11
N ASN A 380 20.18 -18.38 59.96
CA ASN A 380 21.51 -17.85 60.24
C ASN A 380 22.43 -17.86 59.00
N ASP A 381 22.29 -18.84 58.10
CA ASP A 381 23.07 -18.90 56.85
C ASP A 381 22.75 -17.72 55.93
N ALA A 382 21.46 -17.44 55.70
CA ALA A 382 21.06 -16.29 54.88
C ALA A 382 21.46 -14.95 55.53
N LYS A 383 21.35 -14.84 56.86
CA LYS A 383 21.79 -13.65 57.61
C LYS A 383 23.29 -13.43 57.44
N GLN A 384 24.09 -14.48 57.61
CA GLN A 384 25.54 -14.42 57.48
C GLN A 384 25.98 -14.11 56.05
N LYS A 385 25.32 -14.69 55.04
CA LYS A 385 25.64 -14.44 53.62
C LYS A 385 25.26 -13.03 53.18
N ALA A 386 24.11 -12.52 53.63
CA ALA A 386 23.63 -11.20 53.24
C ALA A 386 24.32 -10.06 53.99
N PHE A 387 24.58 -10.21 55.29
CA PHE A 387 25.04 -9.11 56.16
C PHE A 387 26.40 -9.35 56.82
N GLY A 388 26.99 -10.54 56.67
CA GLY A 388 28.22 -10.92 57.36
C GLY A 388 28.05 -11.10 58.87
N SER A 389 29.18 -11.20 59.59
CA SER A 389 29.21 -11.45 61.03
C SER A 389 28.69 -10.31 61.90
N GLN A 390 28.59 -9.10 61.34
CA GLN A 390 28.10 -7.90 62.02
C GLN A 390 26.57 -7.81 62.03
N GLY A 391 25.88 -8.67 61.28
CA GLY A 391 24.43 -8.66 61.17
C GLY A 391 23.87 -7.42 60.46
N ILE A 392 22.55 -7.29 60.51
CA ILE A 392 21.81 -6.21 59.84
C ILE A 392 22.26 -4.84 60.36
N GLN A 393 22.35 -3.83 59.49
CA GLN A 393 22.85 -2.51 59.86
C GLN A 393 21.79 -1.66 60.58
N PHE A 394 20.51 -1.86 60.26
CA PHE A 394 19.37 -1.16 60.82
C PHE A 394 18.09 -2.01 60.67
N PRO A 395 17.28 -2.17 61.72
CA PRO A 395 17.52 -1.79 63.13
C PRO A 395 18.45 -2.76 63.84
N LYS A 396 18.91 -2.45 65.07
CA LYS A 396 19.85 -3.28 65.86
C LYS A 396 19.40 -3.49 67.30
N ASP A 397 19.94 -4.53 67.95
CA ASP A 397 19.81 -4.71 69.41
C ASP A 397 20.73 -3.76 70.20
N GLY A 398 20.44 -3.61 71.50
CA GLY A 398 21.27 -2.83 72.43
C GLY A 398 21.29 -1.33 72.14
N LEU A 399 22.24 -0.63 72.77
CA LEU A 399 22.46 0.82 72.57
C LEU A 399 22.88 1.18 71.13
N ASN A 400 23.31 0.19 70.34
CA ASN A 400 23.64 0.40 68.93
C ASN A 400 22.38 0.51 68.05
N GLY A 401 21.23 0.06 68.55
CA GLY A 401 19.93 0.26 67.92
C GLY A 401 19.24 1.57 68.26
N ILE A 402 19.81 2.38 69.15
CA ILE A 402 19.29 3.69 69.56
C ILE A 402 20.30 4.75 69.12
N TYR A 403 19.84 5.74 68.36
CA TYR A 403 20.68 6.79 67.83
C TYR A 403 20.85 7.90 68.85
N MET A 404 22.10 8.10 69.25
CA MET A 404 22.50 9.11 70.23
C MET A 404 23.93 9.54 69.93
N SER A 405 24.40 10.61 70.58
CA SER A 405 25.79 11.04 70.46
C SER A 405 26.77 9.97 70.94
N ASP A 406 27.92 9.83 70.26
CA ASP A 406 28.97 8.89 70.67
C ASP A 406 29.47 9.17 72.10
N TRP A 407 29.52 10.46 72.47
CA TRP A 407 29.79 10.86 73.85
C TRP A 407 28.74 10.28 74.80
N LEU A 408 27.44 10.47 74.53
CA LEU A 408 26.38 9.95 75.39
C LEU A 408 26.41 8.42 75.46
N ARG A 409 26.65 7.73 74.33
CA ARG A 409 26.79 6.28 74.29
C ARG A 409 27.96 5.80 75.14
N GLY A 410 29.11 6.47 75.05
CA GLY A 410 30.30 6.18 75.85
C GLY A 410 30.08 6.43 77.35
N GLU A 411 29.42 7.54 77.69
CA GLU A 411 29.04 7.87 79.07
C GLU A 411 28.07 6.83 79.66
N LEU A 412 27.04 6.45 78.91
CA LEU A 412 26.09 5.42 79.34
C LEU A 412 26.78 4.06 79.53
N THR A 413 27.64 3.66 78.60
CA THR A 413 28.32 2.36 78.65
C THR A 413 29.41 2.31 79.73
N SER A 414 30.09 3.43 80.02
CA SER A 414 31.14 3.49 81.05
C SER A 414 30.58 3.61 82.47
N LYS A 415 29.37 4.15 82.62
CA LYS A 415 28.72 4.38 83.92
C LYS A 415 27.65 3.38 84.27
N SER A 416 27.22 2.55 83.31
CA SER A 416 26.16 1.58 83.53
C SER A 416 26.28 0.33 82.66
N ASN A 417 25.82 -0.80 83.20
CA ASN A 417 25.57 -2.01 82.44
C ASN A 417 24.17 -1.91 81.83
N ILE A 418 24.08 -1.82 80.50
CA ILE A 418 22.81 -1.71 79.77
C ILE A 418 22.61 -2.96 78.93
N ASN A 419 21.46 -3.61 79.11
CA ASN A 419 21.05 -4.76 78.33
C ASN A 419 19.65 -4.49 77.77
N LEU A 420 19.55 -4.20 76.48
CA LEU A 420 18.30 -3.98 75.76
C LEU A 420 18.21 -4.98 74.63
N LYS A 421 17.15 -5.80 74.63
CA LYS A 421 16.89 -6.79 73.58
C LYS A 421 15.57 -6.47 72.90
N ILE A 422 15.54 -6.57 71.58
CA ILE A 422 14.30 -6.46 70.83
C ILE A 422 13.40 -7.63 71.21
N LYS A 423 12.24 -7.32 71.78
CA LYS A 423 11.17 -8.27 72.10
C LYS A 423 10.20 -8.42 70.95
N GLU A 424 9.85 -7.31 70.31
CA GLU A 424 8.91 -7.26 69.20
C GLU A 424 9.35 -6.18 68.21
N LEU A 425 9.19 -6.46 66.92
CA LEU A 425 9.43 -5.51 65.85
C LEU A 425 8.30 -5.59 64.82
N LYS A 426 7.79 -4.44 64.39
CA LYS A 426 6.77 -4.31 63.34
C LYS A 426 7.18 -3.26 62.33
N VAL A 427 7.02 -3.57 61.05
CA VAL A 427 7.25 -2.64 59.95
C VAL A 427 5.91 -2.24 59.33
N GLN A 428 5.60 -0.95 59.31
CA GLN A 428 4.37 -0.41 58.73
C GLN A 428 4.68 0.42 57.48
N ASN A 429 4.08 0.05 56.34
CA ASN A 429 4.18 0.88 55.16
C ASN A 429 3.30 2.13 55.26
N LYS A 430 3.81 3.29 54.84
CA LYS A 430 3.02 4.52 54.74
C LYS A 430 2.89 5.03 53.30
N ILE A 431 3.73 4.56 52.37
CA ILE A 431 3.68 4.93 50.95
C ILE A 431 3.73 3.67 50.08
N GLU A 432 2.73 3.47 49.23
CA GLU A 432 2.60 2.24 48.43
C GLU A 432 3.53 2.20 47.21
N SER A 433 3.90 3.36 46.65
CA SER A 433 4.72 3.43 45.42
C SER A 433 5.95 4.33 45.60
N PRO A 434 7.05 3.80 46.13
CA PRO A 434 8.29 4.53 46.27
C PRO A 434 8.87 5.03 44.94
N THR A 435 9.31 6.28 44.86
CA THR A 435 9.96 6.82 43.65
C THR A 435 11.30 7.49 43.94
N ILE A 436 12.12 7.61 42.91
CA ILE A 436 13.45 8.20 42.95
C ILE A 436 13.57 9.32 41.91
N ASN A 437 14.01 10.50 42.35
CA ASN A 437 14.19 11.66 41.47
C ASN A 437 15.62 11.70 40.91
N TRP A 438 15.87 10.85 39.92
CA TRP A 438 17.18 10.71 39.25
C TRP A 438 17.38 11.74 38.13
N ILE A 439 18.60 12.28 37.99
CA ILE A 439 18.98 13.13 36.85
C ILE A 439 19.94 12.35 35.94
N ASP A 440 19.57 12.17 34.67
CA ASP A 440 20.40 11.47 33.68
C ASP A 440 21.79 12.12 33.55
N GLY A 441 22.84 11.29 33.52
CA GLY A 441 24.24 11.72 33.43
C GLY A 441 24.83 12.37 34.69
N VAL A 442 24.00 12.71 35.69
CA VAL A 442 24.43 13.41 36.92
C VAL A 442 24.20 12.55 38.17
N GLY A 443 23.23 11.64 38.16
CA GLY A 443 22.87 10.85 39.34
C GLY A 443 22.00 11.62 40.34
N ILE A 444 22.03 11.20 41.60
CA ILE A 444 21.42 11.94 42.71
C ILE A 444 22.47 12.89 43.26
N LYS A 445 22.21 14.20 43.19
CA LYS A 445 23.09 15.18 43.83
C LYS A 445 23.10 14.95 45.34
N GLN A 446 24.29 14.97 45.92
CA GLN A 446 24.53 14.69 47.34
C GLN A 446 23.65 15.55 48.27
N ASP A 447 23.42 16.83 47.93
CA ASP A 447 22.66 17.78 48.77
C ASP A 447 21.24 18.06 48.24
N LYS A 448 20.64 17.11 47.53
CA LYS A 448 19.29 17.29 46.97
C LYS A 448 18.22 17.13 48.05
N ALA A 449 17.38 18.14 48.23
CA ALA A 449 16.17 18.01 49.04
C ALA A 449 15.15 17.08 48.35
N ASN A 450 14.47 16.24 49.14
CA ASN A 450 13.49 15.25 48.67
C ASN A 450 13.94 14.43 47.43
N PRO A 451 15.12 13.75 47.47
CA PRO A 451 15.60 12.95 46.34
C PRO A 451 14.81 11.65 46.14
N PHE A 452 14.11 11.19 47.17
CA PHE A 452 13.31 9.99 47.18
C PHE A 452 11.91 10.30 47.72
N ASN A 453 10.91 9.56 47.29
CA ASN A 453 9.58 9.57 47.87
C ASN A 453 9.29 8.17 48.41
N TYR A 454 9.48 7.96 49.70
CA TYR A 454 9.12 6.71 50.38
C TYR A 454 8.93 6.99 51.86
N ARG A 455 8.11 6.19 52.53
CA ARG A 455 7.98 6.25 53.99
C ARG A 455 7.50 4.93 54.57
N PHE A 456 8.18 4.50 55.62
CA PHE A 456 7.71 3.40 56.46
C PHE A 456 8.14 3.63 57.91
N GLU A 457 7.43 2.98 58.82
CA GLU A 457 7.69 3.05 60.25
C GLU A 457 8.19 1.69 60.73
N VAL A 458 9.21 1.70 61.59
CA VAL A 458 9.68 0.51 62.30
C VAL A 458 9.40 0.72 63.78
N ASP A 459 8.40 0.01 64.29
CA ASP A 459 8.03 0.01 65.70
C ASP A 459 8.79 -1.12 66.40
N ILE A 460 9.58 -0.78 67.41
CA ILE A 460 10.43 -1.70 68.14
C ILE A 460 10.07 -1.63 69.62
N LYS A 461 9.80 -2.79 70.22
CA LYS A 461 9.65 -2.94 71.65
C LYS A 461 10.89 -3.60 72.20
N TYR A 462 11.67 -2.85 72.97
CA TYR A 462 12.77 -3.41 73.75
C TYR A 462 12.27 -3.92 75.09
N THR A 463 12.85 -5.03 75.53
CA THR A 463 12.81 -5.49 76.92
C THR A 463 14.23 -5.49 77.46
N GLY A 464 14.40 -5.03 78.70
CA GLY A 464 15.74 -4.92 79.23
C GLY A 464 15.83 -4.03 80.45
N GLY A 465 17.01 -3.49 80.67
CA GLY A 465 17.29 -2.66 81.82
C GLY A 465 18.67 -2.02 81.79
N TYR A 466 18.90 -1.12 82.73
CA TYR A 466 20.23 -0.63 83.06
C TYR A 466 20.52 -0.78 84.56
N GLN A 467 21.79 -0.88 84.89
CA GLN A 467 22.28 -0.80 86.26
C GLN A 467 23.55 0.03 86.31
N LEU A 468 23.59 1.08 87.13
CA LEU A 468 24.79 1.90 87.29
C LEU A 468 25.93 1.10 87.93
N TYR A 469 27.18 1.37 87.52
CA TYR A 469 28.35 0.74 88.12
C TYR A 469 28.74 1.41 89.45
N GLY A 470 29.08 0.60 90.46
CA GLY A 470 29.82 0.99 91.67
C GLY A 470 29.47 2.36 92.27
N PHE A 471 30.43 3.29 92.23
CA PHE A 471 30.30 4.65 92.77
C PHE A 471 29.13 5.45 92.18
N TYR A 472 28.78 5.24 90.91
CA TYR A 472 27.65 5.94 90.28
C TYR A 472 26.29 5.46 90.82
N ALA A 473 26.16 4.17 91.14
CA ALA A 473 24.98 3.64 91.80
C ALA A 473 24.80 4.23 93.21
N PHE A 474 25.92 4.43 93.94
CA PHE A 474 25.92 5.08 95.24
C PHE A 474 25.57 6.57 95.15
N ALA A 475 26.16 7.30 94.20
CA ALA A 475 25.85 8.72 93.97
C ALA A 475 24.38 8.96 93.58
N ALA A 476 23.76 8.03 92.84
CA ALA A 476 22.37 8.13 92.40
C ALA A 476 21.35 8.15 93.56
N LEU A 477 21.67 7.51 94.71
CA LEU A 477 20.84 7.56 95.93
C LEU A 477 20.62 8.99 96.44
N PHE A 478 21.56 9.90 96.16
CA PHE A 478 21.52 11.30 96.60
C PHE A 478 20.93 12.25 95.55
N THR A 479 20.76 11.80 94.30
CA THR A 479 20.30 12.65 93.18
C THR A 479 18.89 12.33 92.69
N LYS A 480 18.15 11.44 93.38
CA LYS A 480 16.81 10.96 93.00
C LYS A 480 16.72 10.31 91.62
N PHE A 481 17.85 9.95 91.02
CA PHE A 481 17.89 9.12 89.82
C PHE A 481 17.87 7.64 90.22
N PRO A 482 17.03 6.80 89.59
CA PRO A 482 17.05 5.37 89.86
C PRO A 482 18.42 4.77 89.49
N SER A 483 19.03 4.04 90.42
CA SER A 483 20.34 3.39 90.22
C SER A 483 20.25 2.15 89.31
N SER A 484 19.04 1.67 89.06
CA SER A 484 18.72 0.67 88.04
C SER A 484 17.31 0.86 87.49
N TRP A 485 17.08 0.38 86.28
CA TRP A 485 15.77 0.26 85.66
C TRP A 485 15.66 -1.09 84.98
N SER A 486 14.48 -1.70 85.03
CA SER A 486 14.12 -2.82 84.17
C SER A 486 12.68 -2.64 83.69
N GLY A 487 12.43 -2.94 82.42
CA GLY A 487 11.12 -2.76 81.83
C GLY A 487 11.11 -2.78 80.32
N GLU A 488 10.00 -2.29 79.76
CA GLU A 488 9.80 -2.17 78.32
C GLU A 488 10.02 -0.73 77.86
N MET A 489 10.69 -0.58 76.72
CA MET A 489 10.88 0.70 76.03
C MET A 489 10.34 0.56 74.60
N ASN A 490 9.52 1.51 74.17
CA ASN A 490 9.05 1.57 72.79
C ASN A 490 9.89 2.58 72.01
N LEU A 491 10.45 2.14 70.90
CA LEU A 491 11.22 2.94 69.95
C LEU A 491 10.49 2.89 68.60
N LYS A 492 10.20 4.04 68.01
CA LYS A 492 9.68 4.14 66.65
C LYS A 492 10.70 4.85 65.78
N PHE A 493 11.06 4.21 64.68
CA PHE A 493 11.76 4.86 63.58
C PHE A 493 10.79 5.23 62.48
N ILE A 494 10.71 6.51 62.14
CA ILE A 494 10.06 6.99 60.94
C ILE A 494 11.15 7.15 59.89
N VAL A 495 11.18 6.27 58.89
CA VAL A 495 12.15 6.30 57.79
C VAL A 495 11.47 6.98 56.60
N ASP A 496 12.00 8.13 56.18
CA ASP A 496 11.37 8.98 55.16
C ASP A 496 12.38 9.36 54.06
N GLY A 497 11.94 9.44 52.81
CA GLY A 497 12.73 9.93 51.68
C GLY A 497 12.67 11.44 51.49
N SER A 498 11.69 12.10 52.10
CA SER A 498 11.41 13.53 51.98
C SER A 498 12.26 14.34 52.96
N ILE A 499 13.53 14.53 52.58
CA ILE A 499 14.48 15.30 53.38
C ILE A 499 14.23 16.80 53.21
N PRO A 500 13.95 17.54 54.30
CA PRO A 500 13.70 18.98 54.23
C PRO A 500 14.89 19.79 53.69
N VAL A 501 14.61 20.90 53.00
CA VAL A 501 15.65 21.78 52.41
C VAL A 501 16.62 22.30 53.46
N TYR A 502 16.14 22.63 54.66
CA TYR A 502 16.99 23.12 55.76
C TYR A 502 17.94 22.04 56.31
N THR A 503 17.65 20.76 56.07
CA THR A 503 18.49 19.63 56.49
C THR A 503 19.66 19.44 55.54
N VAL A 504 19.41 19.44 54.23
CA VAL A 504 20.47 19.29 53.23
C VAL A 504 21.42 20.49 53.16
N ALA A 505 20.99 21.66 53.65
CA ALA A 505 21.83 22.87 53.69
C ALA A 505 22.88 22.86 54.82
N LYS A 506 22.89 21.86 55.71
CA LYS A 506 23.84 21.79 56.83
C LYS A 506 25.17 21.21 56.39
N LYS A 507 26.29 21.83 56.81
CA LYS A 507 27.66 21.48 56.39
C LYS A 507 28.08 20.03 56.72
N ASP A 508 27.43 19.42 57.70
CA ASP A 508 27.75 18.11 58.26
C ASP A 508 26.71 17.03 57.89
N TYR A 509 25.75 17.35 57.01
CA TYR A 509 24.85 16.37 56.44
C TYR A 509 25.64 15.39 55.53
N PRO A 510 25.53 14.07 55.72
CA PRO A 510 26.35 13.10 54.97
C PRO A 510 25.97 12.98 53.48
N GLY A 511 24.84 13.57 53.08
CA GLY A 511 24.33 13.53 51.72
C GLY A 511 23.37 12.38 51.44
N SER A 512 22.56 12.54 50.39
CA SER A 512 21.60 11.55 49.89
C SER A 512 22.27 10.51 48.98
N LEU A 513 23.01 9.58 49.58
CA LEU A 513 23.68 8.51 48.84
C LEU A 513 22.67 7.50 48.29
N PHE A 514 22.85 7.11 47.03
CA PHE A 514 22.26 5.91 46.43
C PHE A 514 23.17 5.49 45.28
N GLN A 515 24.21 4.73 45.61
CA GLN A 515 25.24 4.32 44.63
C GLN A 515 25.91 3.01 45.01
N PHE A 516 26.33 2.24 44.01
CA PHE A 516 27.17 1.07 44.23
C PHE A 516 28.61 1.49 44.54
N ASN A 517 29.23 0.84 45.53
CA ASN A 517 30.67 0.96 45.78
C ASN A 517 31.47 -0.16 45.09
N ASP A 518 32.80 -0.14 45.24
CA ASP A 518 33.71 -1.14 44.67
C ASP A 518 33.55 -2.56 45.26
N LYS A 519 32.77 -2.70 46.34
CA LYS A 519 32.42 -3.98 46.98
C LYS A 519 31.02 -4.47 46.59
N ASP A 520 30.41 -3.85 45.58
CA ASP A 520 29.06 -4.17 45.11
C ASP A 520 27.96 -3.99 46.18
N GLU A 521 28.20 -3.10 47.15
CA GLU A 521 27.20 -2.65 48.13
C GLU A 521 26.46 -1.42 47.58
N LEU A 522 25.12 -1.45 47.60
CA LEU A 522 24.29 -0.32 47.23
C LEU A 522 24.08 0.58 48.45
N LEU A 523 25.01 1.51 48.64
CA LEU A 523 25.02 2.43 49.77
C LEU A 523 23.86 3.41 49.68
N PHE A 524 23.06 3.47 50.74
CA PHE A 524 21.86 4.29 50.85
C PHE A 524 21.78 5.01 52.18
N THR A 525 21.77 6.35 52.15
CA THR A 525 21.57 7.16 53.37
C THR A 525 20.09 7.17 53.74
N LEU A 526 19.75 6.69 54.93
CA LEU A 526 18.40 6.76 55.46
C LEU A 526 18.20 8.10 56.17
N TYR A 527 17.10 8.79 55.89
CA TYR A 527 16.64 9.86 56.76
C TYR A 527 15.63 9.27 57.75
N VAL A 528 15.96 9.41 59.04
CA VAL A 528 15.27 8.71 60.12
C VAL A 528 14.95 9.70 61.22
N LYS A 529 13.70 9.66 61.68
CA LYS A 529 13.26 10.31 62.90
C LYS A 529 13.00 9.24 63.95
N GLU A 530 13.69 9.36 65.08
CA GLU A 530 13.62 8.44 66.21
C GLU A 530 12.68 8.98 67.27
N GLN A 531 11.76 8.14 67.76
CA GLN A 531 10.83 8.49 68.83
C GLN A 531 10.89 7.44 69.94
N ILE A 532 11.21 7.89 71.15
CA ILE A 532 11.33 7.02 72.32
C ILE A 532 10.16 7.29 73.27
N SER A 533 9.50 6.22 73.72
CA SER A 533 8.50 6.31 74.76
C SER A 533 8.63 5.19 75.81
N PHE A 534 8.39 5.57 77.06
CA PHE A 534 8.35 4.72 78.24
C PHE A 534 6.98 4.83 78.90
N ALA A 535 6.55 3.76 79.57
CA ALA A 535 5.33 3.80 80.39
C ALA A 535 5.49 4.66 81.65
N ASP A 536 6.72 4.81 82.17
CA ASP A 536 7.02 5.63 83.35
C ASP A 536 7.09 7.13 83.00
N PRO A 537 6.20 7.99 83.54
CA PRO A 537 6.18 9.42 83.29
C PRO A 537 7.47 10.15 83.72
N ASN A 538 8.17 9.67 84.76
CA ASN A 538 9.39 10.29 85.25
C ASN A 538 10.53 10.14 84.26
N PHE A 539 10.71 8.94 83.70
CA PHE A 539 11.68 8.69 82.63
C PHE A 539 11.32 9.48 81.36
N MET A 540 10.04 9.57 81.02
CA MET A 540 9.61 10.40 79.89
C MET A 540 9.94 11.88 80.07
N ASN A 541 9.77 12.42 81.27
CA ASN A 541 10.13 13.81 81.55
C ASN A 541 11.65 14.05 81.46
N LEU A 542 12.48 13.07 81.85
CA LEU A 542 13.92 13.13 81.70
C LEU A 542 14.35 13.14 80.22
N LEU A 543 13.74 12.29 79.38
CA LEU A 543 14.03 12.26 77.94
C LEU A 543 13.58 13.53 77.23
N ARG A 544 12.43 14.09 77.62
CA ARG A 544 11.96 15.38 77.13
C ARG A 544 12.90 16.51 77.50
N GLY A 545 13.39 16.53 78.75
CA GLY A 545 14.35 17.52 79.22
C GLY A 545 15.68 17.53 78.45
N GLN A 546 16.03 16.42 77.80
CA GLN A 546 17.23 16.29 76.95
C GLN A 546 16.91 16.23 75.45
N ASN A 547 15.65 16.43 75.07
CA ASN A 547 15.16 16.31 73.69
C ASN A 547 15.47 14.95 73.02
N LEU A 548 15.61 13.88 73.79
CA LEU A 548 15.90 12.52 73.30
C LEU A 548 14.64 11.73 72.93
N HIS A 549 13.47 12.23 73.33
CA HIS A 549 12.18 11.59 73.04
C HIS A 549 11.72 11.72 71.58
N ASP A 550 12.21 12.73 70.85
CA ASP A 550 11.84 13.02 69.46
C ASP A 550 13.06 13.57 68.72
N LEU A 551 13.90 12.67 68.21
CA LEU A 551 15.20 12.99 67.65
C LEU A 551 15.18 12.86 66.12
N GLU A 552 15.44 13.96 65.42
CA GLU A 552 15.69 13.95 63.97
C GLU A 552 17.19 13.73 63.71
N LEU A 553 17.56 12.69 62.98
CA LEU A 553 18.97 12.34 62.72
C LEU A 553 19.53 13.16 61.57
N VAL A 554 20.03 14.36 61.89
CA VAL A 554 20.33 15.39 60.88
C VAL A 554 21.77 15.90 60.89
N THR A 555 22.46 15.89 62.04
CA THR A 555 23.76 16.58 62.21
C THR A 555 24.68 15.94 63.24
N GLY A 556 25.98 16.23 63.12
CA GLY A 556 26.98 16.14 64.18
C GLY A 556 27.08 14.75 64.79
N ALA A 557 26.67 14.62 66.04
CA ALA A 557 26.81 13.41 66.84
C ALA A 557 25.69 12.36 66.62
N THR A 558 24.64 12.67 65.86
CA THR A 558 23.49 11.78 65.60
C THR A 558 23.27 11.64 64.09
N LYS A 559 24.26 11.05 63.41
CA LYS A 559 24.29 10.93 61.94
C LYS A 559 23.22 9.95 61.43
N PRO A 560 22.57 10.25 60.30
CA PRO A 560 21.68 9.30 59.66
C PRO A 560 22.44 8.02 59.25
N PRO A 561 21.84 6.83 59.41
CA PRO A 561 22.50 5.59 59.06
C PRO A 561 22.63 5.43 57.54
N VAL A 562 23.77 4.88 57.12
CA VAL A 562 23.99 4.44 55.74
C VAL A 562 23.89 2.91 55.71
N VAL A 563 23.04 2.38 54.85
CA VAL A 563 22.79 0.95 54.72
C VAL A 563 23.13 0.44 53.33
N ASP A 564 23.52 -0.84 53.21
CA ASP A 564 23.58 -1.52 51.90
C ASP A 564 22.21 -2.10 51.54
N LEU A 565 21.41 -1.37 50.75
CA LEU A 565 20.08 -1.84 50.32
C LEU A 565 20.11 -3.17 49.57
N ALA A 566 21.18 -3.44 48.81
CA ALA A 566 21.31 -4.69 48.09
C ALA A 566 21.45 -5.88 49.05
N SER A 567 22.03 -5.69 50.25
CA SER A 567 22.13 -6.76 51.26
C SER A 567 20.79 -7.11 51.87
N TYR A 568 19.91 -6.12 52.08
CA TYR A 568 18.56 -6.39 52.55
C TYR A 568 17.76 -7.18 51.51
N LEU A 569 17.83 -6.77 50.23
CA LEU A 569 17.21 -7.55 49.17
C LEU A 569 17.84 -8.94 49.04
N HIS A 570 19.16 -9.06 49.17
CA HIS A 570 19.87 -10.34 49.12
C HIS A 570 19.39 -11.31 50.21
N PHE A 571 19.15 -10.82 51.43
CA PHE A 571 18.58 -11.62 52.50
C PHE A 571 17.17 -12.14 52.17
N VAL A 572 16.32 -11.28 51.60
CA VAL A 572 14.99 -11.67 51.13
C VAL A 572 15.10 -12.71 50.03
N LEU A 573 15.99 -12.50 49.05
CA LEU A 573 16.24 -13.47 48.00
C LEU A 573 16.72 -14.80 48.61
N LEU A 574 17.73 -14.84 49.47
CA LEU A 574 18.19 -16.09 50.08
C LEU A 574 17.12 -16.81 50.92
N SER A 575 16.12 -16.09 51.41
CA SER A 575 15.09 -16.63 52.33
C SER A 575 13.73 -16.91 51.68
N ALA A 576 13.49 -16.41 50.47
CA ALA A 576 12.30 -16.59 49.64
C ALA A 576 12.46 -17.82 48.73
#